data_AF-A0A6M1LR13-F1
#
_entry.id   AF-A0A6M1LR13-F1
#
_cell.length_a   1.000
_cell.length_b   1.000
_cell.length_c   1.000
_cell.angle_alpha   90.00
_cell.angle_beta   90.00
_cell.angle_gamma   90.00
#
_symmetry.space_group_name_H-M   'P 1'
#
loop_
_entity.id
_entity.type
_entity.pdbx_description
1 polymer ?
#
loop_
_entity_poly.entity_id
_entity_poly.type
_entity_poly.pdbx_seq_one_letter_code
_entity_poly.pdbx_strand_id
1 'polypeptide(L)'
;MIPWDSAFPGLIIDPRTVDRETLEPRPVKFGIRADFLWATRLALTRIASKPVGHDLLGLISKRCRGIGATGPMTCRVMLGEDTVLEKNGVPDMTRYAQGAIENSYASLSLDINEPYEVLEAQTRRKFQRSRMVAGVPMRMSGGGFSAFACWNPFINYDLHSVVTLGVPTPGFVALAHEPVHALHILSGDHPRHDDPMREVLLEEARTIGCGRFAGARVCENAIRREHGIPLRGFYATPGDCAASVLA
;
A
#
# COMPACT_ATOMS: atom_id res chain seq x y z
N MET A 1 -18.12 0.00 20.46
CA MET A 1 -17.16 0.12 19.35
C MET A 1 -17.42 -1.05 18.42
N ILE A 2 -17.71 -0.83 17.13
CA ILE A 2 -17.92 -1.93 16.17
C ILE A 2 -16.58 -2.68 16.03
N PRO A 3 -16.55 -4.01 16.10
CA PRO A 3 -15.31 -4.77 15.85
C PRO A 3 -14.73 -4.39 14.48
N TRP A 4 -13.40 -4.25 14.41
CA TRP A 4 -12.68 -3.83 13.19
C TRP A 4 -13.17 -4.59 11.94
N ASP A 5 -13.23 -5.91 12.04
CA ASP A 5 -13.59 -6.80 10.93
C ASP A 5 -15.04 -6.62 10.47
N SER A 6 -15.91 -6.11 11.35
CA SER A 6 -17.30 -5.78 11.01
C SER A 6 -17.41 -4.41 10.33
N ALA A 7 -16.54 -3.45 10.66
CA ALA A 7 -16.53 -2.13 10.05
C ALA A 7 -15.93 -2.17 8.62
N PHE A 8 -14.87 -2.95 8.42
CA PHE A 8 -14.19 -3.08 7.13
C PHE A 8 -13.94 -4.55 6.75
N PRO A 9 -14.99 -5.31 6.38
CA PRO A 9 -14.86 -6.70 5.98
C PRO A 9 -13.80 -6.90 4.89
N GLY A 10 -12.91 -7.88 5.10
CA GLY A 10 -11.83 -8.24 4.17
C GLY A 10 -10.50 -7.50 4.37
N LEU A 11 -10.47 -6.47 5.22
CA LEU A 11 -9.25 -5.81 5.68
C LEU A 11 -8.78 -6.44 7.00
N ILE A 12 -7.72 -7.24 6.91
CA ILE A 12 -7.23 -8.10 7.99
C ILE A 12 -5.95 -7.50 8.56
N ILE A 13 -5.84 -7.40 9.88
CA ILE A 13 -4.55 -7.13 10.54
C ILE A 13 -3.90 -8.47 10.85
N ASP A 14 -2.81 -8.77 10.16
CA ASP A 14 -2.13 -10.06 10.25
C ASP A 14 -0.84 -9.90 11.05
N PRO A 15 -0.74 -10.45 12.27
CA PRO A 15 0.42 -10.28 13.14
C PRO A 15 1.63 -11.13 12.73
N ARG A 16 1.59 -11.76 11.56
CA ARG A 16 2.70 -12.50 10.98
C ARG A 16 3.58 -11.53 10.19
N THR A 17 4.87 -11.84 10.07
CA THR A 17 5.73 -11.21 9.06
C THR A 17 5.58 -11.98 7.77
N VAL A 18 5.74 -11.32 6.63
CA VAL A 18 5.97 -12.02 5.35
C VAL A 18 7.45 -12.36 5.31
N ASP A 19 7.84 -13.59 4.99
CA ASP A 19 9.21 -13.89 4.61
C ASP A 19 9.45 -13.57 3.13
N ARG A 20 10.53 -12.91 2.71
CA ARG A 20 10.70 -12.46 1.31
C ARG A 20 11.11 -13.57 0.38
N GLU A 21 11.90 -14.53 0.87
CA GLU A 21 12.32 -15.66 0.04
C GLU A 21 11.15 -16.56 -0.30
N THR A 22 10.18 -16.68 0.61
CA THR A 22 9.08 -17.64 0.52
C THR A 22 7.71 -16.98 0.45
N LEU A 23 7.57 -15.68 0.62
CA LEU A 23 6.30 -14.96 0.78
C LEU A 23 5.34 -15.57 1.82
N GLU A 24 5.85 -16.47 2.67
CA GLU A 24 5.07 -17.21 3.64
C GLU A 24 4.96 -16.44 4.96
N PRO A 25 3.77 -16.42 5.58
CA PRO A 25 3.62 -15.77 6.87
C PRO A 25 4.38 -16.50 8.01
N ARG A 26 5.32 -15.83 8.67
CA ARG A 26 6.06 -16.34 9.82
C ARG A 26 5.53 -15.81 11.16
N PRO A 27 5.54 -16.63 12.23
CA PRO A 27 5.13 -16.19 13.55
C PRO A 27 6.14 -15.19 14.12
N VAL A 28 5.62 -14.06 14.60
CA VAL A 28 6.39 -13.04 15.31
C VAL A 28 6.49 -13.41 16.80
N LYS A 29 7.59 -13.04 17.48
CA LYS A 29 7.74 -13.20 18.94
C LYS A 29 6.50 -12.64 19.66
N PHE A 30 6.02 -13.37 20.68
CA PHE A 30 4.70 -13.13 21.30
C PHE A 30 4.46 -11.69 21.77
N GLY A 31 5.47 -11.01 22.34
CA GLY A 31 5.35 -9.61 22.79
C GLY A 31 5.14 -8.62 21.63
N ILE A 32 5.96 -8.74 20.58
CA ILE A 32 5.90 -7.86 19.39
C ILE A 32 4.54 -7.98 18.69
N ARG A 33 3.94 -9.18 18.70
CA ARG A 33 2.61 -9.42 18.12
C ARG A 33 1.52 -8.57 18.76
N ALA A 34 1.47 -8.48 20.09
CA ALA A 34 0.43 -7.73 20.79
C ALA A 34 0.58 -6.22 20.52
N ASP A 35 1.81 -5.71 20.60
CA ASP A 35 2.11 -4.29 20.36
C ASP A 35 1.83 -3.89 18.91
N PHE A 36 2.19 -4.76 17.95
CA PHE A 36 1.85 -4.56 16.54
C PHE A 36 0.34 -4.47 16.35
N LEU A 37 -0.42 -5.46 16.81
CA LEU A 37 -1.88 -5.48 16.65
C LEU A 37 -2.53 -4.23 17.24
N TRP A 38 -2.09 -3.81 18.43
CA TRP A 38 -2.60 -2.63 19.09
C TRP A 38 -2.27 -1.35 18.31
N ALA A 39 -1.01 -1.17 17.93
CA ALA A 39 -0.57 0.01 17.19
C ALA A 39 -1.24 0.11 15.81
N THR A 40 -1.37 -1.02 15.08
CA THR A 40 -2.06 -1.06 13.79
C THR A 40 -3.52 -0.66 13.93
N ARG A 41 -4.22 -1.20 14.94
CA ARG A 41 -5.62 -0.82 15.20
C ARG A 41 -5.75 0.66 15.52
N LEU A 42 -4.85 1.22 16.33
CA LEU A 42 -4.87 2.64 16.68
C LEU A 42 -4.67 3.52 15.43
N ALA A 43 -3.68 3.19 14.60
CA ALA A 43 -3.38 3.92 13.38
C ALA A 43 -4.54 3.83 12.36
N LEU A 44 -5.07 2.63 12.12
CA LEU A 44 -6.21 2.46 11.22
C LEU A 44 -7.50 3.12 11.75
N THR A 45 -7.72 3.12 13.07
CA THR A 45 -8.83 3.87 13.69
C THR A 45 -8.66 5.38 13.46
N ARG A 46 -7.43 5.89 13.55
CA ARG A 46 -7.13 7.30 13.27
C ARG A 46 -7.37 7.64 11.80
N ILE A 47 -6.95 6.79 10.87
CA ILE A 47 -7.26 6.94 9.43
C ILE A 47 -8.78 6.97 9.23
N ALA A 48 -9.51 6.00 9.79
CA ALA A 48 -10.97 5.90 9.66
C ALA A 48 -11.77 7.02 10.35
N SER A 49 -11.12 7.84 11.18
CA SER A 49 -11.78 8.91 11.95
C SER A 49 -12.16 10.14 11.10
N LYS A 50 -11.67 10.20 9.85
CA LYS A 50 -11.93 11.29 8.91
C LYS A 50 -12.50 10.76 7.58
N PRO A 51 -13.21 11.59 6.79
CA PRO A 51 -13.94 11.12 5.62
C PRO A 51 -13.09 10.44 4.54
N VAL A 52 -11.93 10.99 4.18
CA VAL A 52 -11.08 10.41 3.13
C VAL A 52 -10.49 9.08 3.58
N GLY A 53 -9.94 9.02 4.80
CA GLY A 53 -9.44 7.77 5.36
C GLY A 53 -10.54 6.71 5.54
N HIS A 54 -11.75 7.09 5.97
CA HIS A 54 -12.90 6.19 6.02
C HIS A 54 -13.25 5.64 4.64
N ASP A 55 -13.27 6.51 3.63
CA ASP A 55 -13.58 6.13 2.24
C ASP A 55 -12.52 5.20 1.64
N LEU A 56 -11.24 5.41 1.94
CA LEU A 56 -10.14 4.51 1.54
C LEU A 56 -10.42 3.08 2.04
N LEU A 57 -10.63 2.92 3.35
CA LEU A 57 -10.87 1.61 3.95
C LEU A 57 -12.20 1.00 3.50
N GLY A 58 -13.22 1.83 3.29
CA GLY A 58 -14.51 1.42 2.73
C GLY A 58 -14.38 0.91 1.29
N LEU A 59 -13.54 1.55 0.45
CA LEU A 59 -13.26 1.10 -0.90
C LEU A 59 -12.49 -0.22 -0.91
N ILE A 60 -11.47 -0.36 -0.07
CA ILE A 60 -10.74 -1.63 0.11
C ILE A 60 -11.72 -2.74 0.49
N SER A 61 -12.56 -2.53 1.50
CA SER A 61 -13.57 -3.50 1.93
C SER A 61 -14.57 -3.86 0.82
N LYS A 62 -14.97 -2.89 -0.02
CA LYS A 62 -15.80 -3.17 -1.21
C LYS A 62 -15.08 -4.08 -2.20
N ARG A 63 -13.80 -3.81 -2.50
CA ARG A 63 -13.00 -4.65 -3.41
C ARG A 63 -12.78 -6.06 -2.85
N CYS A 64 -12.52 -6.19 -1.56
CA CYS A 64 -12.39 -7.50 -0.89
C CYS A 64 -13.68 -8.33 -0.97
N ARG A 65 -14.85 -7.68 -1.05
CA ARG A 65 -16.15 -8.35 -1.30
C ARG A 65 -16.46 -8.58 -2.78
N GLY A 66 -15.51 -8.33 -3.68
CA GLY A 66 -15.69 -8.47 -5.13
C GLY A 66 -16.43 -7.31 -5.80
N ILE A 67 -16.80 -6.25 -5.08
CA ILE A 67 -17.49 -5.10 -5.69
C ILE A 67 -16.45 -4.31 -6.51
N GLY A 68 -16.61 -4.31 -7.83
CA GLY A 68 -15.67 -3.67 -8.76
C GLY A 68 -14.32 -4.39 -8.87
N ALA A 69 -14.32 -5.71 -8.65
CA ALA A 69 -13.20 -6.61 -8.85
C ALA A 69 -13.68 -7.92 -9.51
N THR A 70 -12.75 -8.79 -9.93
CA THR A 70 -13.09 -10.07 -10.58
C THR A 70 -13.52 -11.18 -9.62
N GLY A 71 -13.49 -10.93 -8.31
CA GLY A 71 -13.96 -11.86 -7.29
C GLY A 71 -13.62 -11.38 -5.88
N PRO A 72 -14.00 -12.13 -4.85
CA PRO A 72 -13.59 -11.87 -3.47
C PRO A 72 -12.07 -11.90 -3.33
N MET A 73 -11.53 -10.98 -2.54
CA MET A 73 -10.10 -10.80 -2.29
C MET A 73 -9.87 -10.43 -0.83
N THR A 74 -8.61 -10.36 -0.41
CA THR A 74 -8.25 -9.88 0.93
C THR A 74 -7.25 -8.73 0.87
N CYS A 75 -7.26 -7.87 1.88
CA CYS A 75 -6.21 -6.90 2.11
C CYS A 75 -5.62 -7.19 3.49
N ARG A 76 -4.33 -7.47 3.58
CA ARG A 76 -3.67 -7.80 4.85
C ARG A 76 -2.67 -6.71 5.22
N VAL A 77 -2.85 -6.09 6.39
CA VAL A 77 -1.83 -5.23 6.97
C VAL A 77 -0.89 -6.11 7.79
N MET A 78 0.38 -6.17 7.39
CA MET A 78 1.39 -7.08 7.94
C MET A 78 2.61 -6.33 8.44
N LEU A 79 3.36 -6.95 9.34
CA LEU A 79 4.66 -6.44 9.75
C LEU A 79 5.68 -6.74 8.65
N GLY A 80 6.40 -5.72 8.18
CA GLY A 80 7.44 -5.90 7.15
C GLY A 80 8.58 -6.80 7.68
N GLU A 81 9.08 -7.71 6.86
CA GLU A 81 10.08 -8.71 7.25
C GLU A 81 11.35 -8.12 7.89
N ASP A 82 11.93 -7.11 7.23
CA ASP A 82 13.19 -6.48 7.63
C ASP A 82 13.04 -5.49 8.79
N THR A 83 11.83 -5.36 9.33
CA THR A 83 11.52 -4.34 10.32
C THR A 83 11.69 -4.82 11.75
N VAL A 84 11.79 -6.14 11.91
CA VAL A 84 11.71 -6.77 13.22
C VAL A 84 13.09 -7.02 13.80
N LEU A 85 14.15 -7.25 13.01
CA LEU A 85 15.46 -7.61 13.56
C LEU A 85 16.64 -7.29 12.62
N GLU A 86 17.62 -6.56 13.14
CA GLU A 86 19.00 -7.03 13.07
C GLU A 86 19.47 -7.50 14.45
N LYS A 87 20.47 -8.38 14.42
CA LYS A 87 21.04 -9.26 15.47
C LYS A 87 21.36 -8.61 16.83
N ASN A 88 21.32 -7.28 16.93
CA ASN A 88 21.76 -6.48 18.09
C ASN A 88 20.72 -5.47 18.61
N GLY A 89 19.46 -5.53 18.16
CA GLY A 89 18.38 -4.69 18.72
C GLY A 89 18.35 -3.23 18.23
N VAL A 90 19.09 -2.91 17.17
CA VAL A 90 19.00 -1.62 16.45
C VAL A 90 18.26 -1.87 15.13
N PRO A 91 17.15 -1.16 14.84
CA PRO A 91 16.47 -1.25 13.56
C PRO A 91 17.37 -0.76 12.41
N ASP A 92 17.61 -1.58 11.39
CA ASP A 92 18.20 -1.11 10.14
C ASP A 92 17.12 -0.41 9.29
N MET A 93 17.15 0.92 9.31
CA MET A 93 16.21 1.78 8.59
C MET A 93 16.40 1.72 7.06
N THR A 94 17.55 1.25 6.57
CA THR A 94 17.91 1.25 5.14
C THR A 94 17.14 0.19 4.36
N ARG A 95 16.92 -0.99 4.97
CA ARG A 95 16.19 -2.11 4.37
C ARG A 95 14.67 -1.92 4.36
N TYR A 96 14.14 -1.11 5.27
CA TYR A 96 12.70 -0.87 5.35
C TYR A 96 12.17 -0.05 4.17
N ALA A 97 12.87 1.04 3.80
CA ALA A 97 12.44 1.90 2.71
C ALA A 97 12.44 1.13 1.37
N GLN A 98 13.47 0.31 1.11
CA GLN A 98 13.55 -0.43 -0.14
C GLN A 98 12.45 -1.50 -0.26
N GLY A 99 12.07 -2.14 0.85
CA GLY A 99 11.07 -3.19 0.83
C GLY A 99 9.67 -2.85 1.31
N ALA A 100 9.31 -1.58 1.56
CA ALA A 100 7.90 -1.19 1.68
C ALA A 100 7.36 -0.80 0.29
N ILE A 101 8.15 -0.02 -0.44
CA ILE A 101 7.88 0.47 -1.80
C ILE A 101 7.85 -0.67 -2.83
N GLU A 102 8.70 -1.70 -2.69
CA GLU A 102 8.77 -2.80 -3.66
C GLU A 102 7.81 -3.98 -3.35
N ASN A 103 7.20 -4.04 -2.15
CA ASN A 103 6.61 -5.28 -1.62
C ASN A 103 5.11 -5.22 -1.26
N SER A 104 4.34 -4.29 -1.85
CA SER A 104 2.88 -4.46 -1.91
C SER A 104 2.55 -5.63 -2.85
N TYR A 105 2.84 -6.86 -2.43
CA TYR A 105 2.72 -8.03 -3.27
C TYR A 105 1.26 -8.43 -3.50
N ALA A 106 1.09 -9.07 -4.64
CA ALA A 106 -0.09 -9.78 -5.05
C ALA A 106 -0.27 -11.10 -4.31
N SER A 107 -1.47 -11.31 -3.79
CA SER A 107 -2.12 -12.55 -3.35
C SER A 107 -1.44 -13.88 -3.70
N LEU A 108 -1.49 -14.77 -2.69
CA LEU A 108 -1.46 -16.25 -2.60
C LEU A 108 -2.07 -17.09 -3.75
N SER A 109 -2.61 -16.47 -4.80
CA SER A 109 -3.05 -17.15 -6.02
C SER A 109 -1.96 -17.24 -7.09
N LEU A 110 -0.88 -16.50 -6.90
CA LEU A 110 0.35 -16.70 -7.64
C LEU A 110 1.07 -17.90 -7.00
N ASP A 111 1.42 -18.91 -7.80
CA ASP A 111 2.32 -19.95 -7.34
C ASP A 111 3.71 -19.33 -7.22
N ILE A 112 4.06 -18.93 -6.02
CA ILE A 112 5.32 -18.26 -5.68
C ILE A 112 6.57 -19.11 -5.94
N ASN A 113 6.40 -20.40 -6.21
CA ASN A 113 7.49 -21.27 -6.65
C ASN A 113 7.77 -21.11 -8.16
N GLU A 114 6.89 -20.41 -8.88
CA GLU A 114 7.12 -20.07 -10.28
C GLU A 114 8.26 -19.04 -10.41
N PRO A 115 9.04 -19.10 -11.49
CA PRO A 115 10.05 -18.08 -11.78
C PRO A 115 9.45 -16.67 -11.79
N TYR A 116 10.25 -15.68 -11.37
CA TYR A 116 9.83 -14.27 -11.27
C TYR A 116 9.17 -13.76 -12.56
N GLU A 117 9.68 -14.16 -13.72
CA GLU A 117 9.15 -13.75 -15.03
C GLU A 117 7.73 -14.28 -15.28
N VAL A 118 7.42 -15.47 -14.77
CA VAL A 118 6.08 -16.07 -14.83
C VAL A 118 5.13 -15.32 -13.91
N LEU A 119 5.57 -15.02 -12.69
CA LEU A 119 4.84 -14.21 -11.71
C LEU A 119 4.54 -12.81 -12.26
N GLU A 120 5.53 -12.17 -12.86
CA GLU A 120 5.41 -10.87 -13.50
C GLU A 120 4.41 -10.92 -14.67
N ALA A 121 4.50 -11.92 -15.55
CA ALA A 121 3.58 -12.09 -16.67
C ALA A 121 2.13 -12.38 -16.23
N GLN A 122 1.94 -13.14 -15.14
CA GLN A 122 0.62 -13.36 -14.54
C GLN A 122 0.06 -12.06 -13.96
N THR A 123 0.89 -11.31 -13.24
CA THR A 123 0.56 -10.00 -12.65
C THR A 123 0.18 -9.00 -13.74
N ARG A 124 0.99 -8.89 -14.81
CA ARG A 124 0.73 -8.04 -15.99
C ARG A 124 -0.62 -8.35 -16.61
N ARG A 125 -0.97 -9.63 -16.78
CA ARG A 125 -2.28 -10.05 -17.30
C ARG A 125 -3.44 -9.64 -16.39
N LYS A 126 -3.27 -9.73 -15.07
CA LYS A 126 -4.29 -9.33 -14.09
C LYS A 126 -4.52 -7.82 -14.05
N PHE A 127 -3.50 -7.02 -14.32
CA PHE A 127 -3.63 -5.55 -14.40
C PHE A 127 -4.04 -5.04 -15.77
N GLN A 128 -4.08 -5.92 -16.79
CA GLN A 128 -4.49 -5.52 -18.12
C GLN A 128 -5.96 -5.09 -18.09
N ARG A 129 -6.18 -3.78 -18.24
CA ARG A 129 -7.50 -3.19 -18.40
C ARG A 129 -8.25 -3.88 -19.54
N SER A 130 -9.55 -4.14 -19.36
CA SER A 130 -10.34 -4.85 -20.37
C SER A 130 -10.40 -4.07 -21.69
N ARG A 131 -10.88 -4.75 -22.75
CA ARG A 131 -11.33 -4.07 -23.98
C ARG A 131 -12.37 -3.00 -23.64
N MET A 132 -12.44 -1.95 -24.47
CA MET A 132 -13.42 -0.88 -24.28
C MET A 132 -14.82 -1.47 -24.15
N VAL A 133 -15.61 -0.93 -23.23
CA VAL A 133 -17.03 -1.25 -23.16
C VAL A 133 -17.66 -0.79 -24.48
N ALA A 134 -18.38 -1.68 -25.17
CA ALA A 134 -18.95 -1.37 -26.47
C ALA A 134 -19.82 -0.11 -26.39
N GLY A 135 -19.53 0.89 -27.22
CA GLY A 135 -20.26 2.16 -27.26
C GLY A 135 -19.88 3.19 -26.19
N VAL A 136 -18.88 2.91 -25.33
CA VAL A 136 -18.42 3.86 -24.31
C VAL A 136 -16.88 3.98 -24.39
N PRO A 137 -16.30 5.20 -24.37
CA PRO A 137 -14.85 5.40 -24.31
C PRO A 137 -14.30 5.10 -22.91
N MET A 138 -14.73 3.99 -22.31
CA MET A 138 -14.35 3.54 -20.98
C MET A 138 -13.73 2.15 -21.08
N ARG A 139 -12.53 2.01 -20.51
CA ARG A 139 -11.90 0.72 -20.26
C ARG A 139 -12.19 0.31 -18.82
N MET A 140 -12.60 -0.93 -18.60
CA MET A 140 -12.69 -1.44 -17.23
C MET A 140 -11.28 -1.62 -16.68
N SER A 141 -11.14 -1.47 -15.37
CA SER A 141 -9.90 -1.81 -14.70
C SER A 141 -9.56 -3.30 -14.88
N GLY A 142 -8.30 -3.68 -14.61
CA GLY A 142 -7.90 -5.08 -14.60
C GLY A 142 -8.63 -5.89 -13.53
N GLY A 143 -8.34 -7.18 -13.46
CA GLY A 143 -8.99 -8.09 -12.53
C GLY A 143 -8.66 -7.87 -11.06
N GLY A 144 -7.48 -7.30 -10.78
CA GLY A 144 -6.94 -7.16 -9.43
C GLY A 144 -6.57 -8.49 -8.77
N PHE A 145 -6.06 -8.41 -7.54
CA PHE A 145 -5.78 -9.56 -6.67
C PHE A 145 -5.70 -9.09 -5.20
N SER A 146 -5.72 -10.02 -4.24
CA SER A 146 -5.50 -9.70 -2.81
C SER A 146 -4.19 -8.95 -2.62
N ALA A 147 -4.15 -8.03 -1.67
CA ALA A 147 -2.99 -7.17 -1.43
C ALA A 147 -2.44 -7.34 -0.02
N PHE A 148 -1.15 -7.04 0.13
CA PHE A 148 -0.50 -6.86 1.42
C PHE A 148 -0.06 -5.40 1.56
N ALA A 149 -0.27 -4.83 2.74
CA ALA A 149 0.21 -3.52 3.15
C ALA A 149 1.24 -3.72 4.26
N CYS A 150 2.51 -3.53 3.94
CA CYS A 150 3.62 -3.77 4.86
C CYS A 150 3.87 -2.53 5.71
N TRP A 151 3.75 -2.65 7.02
CA TRP A 151 3.90 -1.51 7.92
C TRP A 151 4.61 -1.90 9.21
N ASN A 152 5.53 -1.04 9.68
CA ASN A 152 6.11 -1.18 11.00
C ASN A 152 5.73 -0.01 11.93
N PRO A 153 4.92 -0.21 12.98
CA PRO A 153 4.60 0.84 13.96
C PRO A 153 5.80 1.31 14.80
N PHE A 154 6.87 0.53 14.86
CA PHE A 154 8.02 0.79 15.73
C PHE A 154 9.05 1.75 15.11
N ILE A 155 8.82 2.20 13.87
CA ILE A 155 9.66 3.18 13.19
C ILE A 155 9.19 4.60 13.53
N ASN A 156 10.14 5.49 13.82
CA ASN A 156 9.88 6.91 13.95
C ASN A 156 9.87 7.59 12.56
N TYR A 157 8.76 7.43 11.85
CA TYR A 157 8.57 8.00 10.51
C TYR A 157 8.66 9.53 10.48
N ASP A 158 8.27 10.20 11.55
CA ASP A 158 8.30 11.66 11.62
C ASP A 158 9.73 12.17 11.51
N LEU A 159 10.62 11.67 12.37
CA LEU A 159 12.02 12.08 12.35
C LEU A 159 12.69 11.72 11.03
N HIS A 160 12.47 10.50 10.54
CA HIS A 160 13.06 10.04 9.29
C HIS A 160 12.61 10.90 8.10
N SER A 161 11.30 11.15 7.98
CA SER A 161 10.73 11.91 6.87
C SER A 161 11.08 13.39 6.90
N VAL A 162 11.24 13.99 8.08
CA VAL A 162 11.73 15.38 8.16
C VAL A 162 13.12 15.48 7.56
N VAL A 163 13.99 14.51 7.83
CA VAL A 163 15.37 14.49 7.30
C VAL A 163 15.40 14.21 5.80
N THR A 164 14.59 13.26 5.31
CA THR A 164 14.68 12.80 3.91
C THR A 164 13.71 13.52 2.96
N LEU A 165 12.53 13.89 3.43
CA LEU A 165 11.43 14.46 2.64
C LEU A 165 11.15 15.94 2.98
N GLY A 166 11.77 16.47 4.04
CA GLY A 166 11.53 17.85 4.50
C GLY A 166 10.17 18.07 5.17
N VAL A 167 9.37 17.01 5.38
CA VAL A 167 8.05 17.08 6.01
C VAL A 167 7.85 15.92 7.00
N PRO A 168 7.15 16.13 8.12
CA PRO A 168 6.83 15.03 9.03
C PRO A 168 5.84 14.06 8.37
N THR A 169 6.01 12.78 8.67
CA THR A 169 5.09 11.72 8.26
C THR A 169 4.70 10.92 9.50
N PRO A 170 3.58 11.26 10.16
CA PRO A 170 3.15 10.51 11.33
C PRO A 170 2.93 9.04 10.98
N GLY A 171 3.12 8.13 11.93
CA GLY A 171 3.05 6.69 11.64
C GLY A 171 1.73 6.22 11.02
N PHE A 172 0.62 6.90 11.30
CA PHE A 172 -0.67 6.61 10.64
C PHE A 172 -0.76 7.14 9.19
N VAL A 173 0.00 8.17 8.82
CA VAL A 173 0.12 8.62 7.43
C VAL A 173 0.99 7.66 6.64
N ALA A 174 2.10 7.18 7.23
CA ALA A 174 2.89 6.11 6.65
C ALA A 174 2.03 4.83 6.46
N LEU A 175 1.24 4.45 7.47
CA LEU A 175 0.28 3.36 7.30
C LEU A 175 -0.82 3.69 6.29
N ALA A 176 -1.16 4.95 6.01
CA ALA A 176 -2.20 5.27 5.04
C ALA A 176 -1.70 5.16 3.58
N HIS A 177 -0.39 5.31 3.37
CA HIS A 177 0.27 5.15 2.09
C HIS A 177 0.10 3.72 1.53
N GLU A 178 0.40 2.71 2.35
CA GLU A 178 0.36 1.29 1.92
C GLU A 178 -1.04 0.79 1.49
N PRO A 179 -2.14 1.10 2.20
CA PRO A 179 -3.50 0.78 1.76
C PRO A 179 -3.93 1.50 0.50
N VAL A 180 -3.34 2.65 0.15
CA VAL A 180 -3.62 3.30 -1.15
C VAL A 180 -3.01 2.46 -2.28
N HIS A 181 -1.78 1.96 -2.13
CA HIS A 181 -1.23 0.95 -3.06
C HIS A 181 -2.11 -0.29 -3.12
N ALA A 182 -2.50 -0.83 -1.96
CA ALA A 182 -3.38 -1.98 -1.87
C ALA A 182 -4.70 -1.75 -2.61
N LEU A 183 -5.28 -0.55 -2.55
CA LEU A 183 -6.48 -0.18 -3.29
C LEU A 183 -6.26 -0.18 -4.80
N HIS A 184 -5.14 0.34 -5.30
CA HIS A 184 -4.80 0.30 -6.73
C HIS A 184 -4.64 -1.14 -7.21
N ILE A 185 -3.97 -1.98 -6.41
CA ILE A 185 -3.80 -3.41 -6.64
C ILE A 185 -5.14 -4.15 -6.70
N LEU A 186 -5.96 -4.02 -5.66
CA LEU A 186 -7.28 -4.65 -5.56
C LEU A 186 -8.22 -4.18 -6.68
N SER A 187 -8.04 -2.96 -7.17
CA SER A 187 -8.83 -2.44 -8.28
C SER A 187 -8.31 -2.90 -9.64
N GLY A 188 -7.14 -3.56 -9.72
CA GLY A 188 -6.51 -3.89 -10.99
C GLY A 188 -6.11 -2.65 -11.78
N ASP A 189 -5.79 -1.55 -11.10
CA ASP A 189 -5.55 -0.24 -11.71
C ASP A 189 -4.13 0.30 -11.47
N HIS A 190 -3.15 -0.61 -11.33
CA HIS A 190 -1.75 -0.25 -11.22
C HIS A 190 -1.24 0.32 -12.56
N PRO A 191 -0.51 1.45 -12.56
CA PRO A 191 0.06 2.02 -13.78
C PRO A 191 1.01 1.03 -14.43
N ARG A 192 1.15 1.12 -15.76
CA ARG A 192 2.05 0.26 -16.53
C ARG A 192 2.91 1.08 -17.46
N HIS A 193 4.20 0.76 -17.49
CA HIS A 193 5.19 1.41 -18.33
C HIS A 193 6.27 0.40 -18.77
N ASP A 194 6.86 0.60 -19.96
CA ASP A 194 7.90 -0.32 -20.47
C ASP A 194 9.20 -0.23 -19.66
N ASP A 195 9.46 0.94 -19.09
CA ASP A 195 10.51 1.18 -18.08
C ASP A 195 9.95 0.91 -16.66
N PRO A 196 10.45 -0.14 -15.95
CA PRO A 196 10.01 -0.48 -14.60
C PRO A 196 10.24 0.62 -13.56
N MET A 197 11.33 1.38 -13.67
CA MET A 197 11.62 2.46 -12.71
C MET A 197 10.56 3.55 -12.80
N ARG A 198 10.11 3.81 -14.03
CA ARG A 198 9.04 4.77 -14.29
C ARG A 198 7.68 4.27 -13.84
N GLU A 199 7.43 2.96 -13.92
CA GLU A 199 6.23 2.35 -13.35
C GLU A 199 6.15 2.60 -11.84
N VAL A 200 7.26 2.36 -11.12
CA VAL A 200 7.38 2.65 -9.68
C VAL A 200 7.13 4.13 -9.40
N LEU A 201 7.83 5.05 -10.07
CA LEU A 201 7.64 6.49 -9.86
C LEU A 201 6.21 6.96 -10.14
N LEU A 202 5.55 6.39 -11.15
CA LEU A 202 4.16 6.68 -11.46
C LEU A 202 3.20 6.22 -10.36
N GLU A 203 3.41 5.03 -9.83
CA GLU A 203 2.59 4.49 -8.75
C GLU A 203 2.81 5.28 -7.45
N GLU A 204 4.06 5.55 -7.08
CA GLU A 204 4.40 6.38 -5.91
C GLU A 204 3.79 7.77 -6.01
N ALA A 205 3.95 8.43 -7.17
CA ALA A 205 3.40 9.75 -7.37
C ALA A 205 1.87 9.77 -7.26
N ARG A 206 1.23 8.71 -7.73
CA ARG A 206 -0.22 8.51 -7.64
C ARG A 206 -0.67 8.27 -6.20
N THR A 207 0.03 7.40 -5.48
CA THR A 207 -0.24 7.09 -4.08
C THR A 207 -0.08 8.32 -3.19
N ILE A 208 0.96 9.11 -3.42
CA ILE A 208 1.17 10.38 -2.74
C ILE A 208 0.08 11.39 -3.13
N GLY A 209 -0.31 11.43 -4.40
CA GLY A 209 -1.17 12.46 -4.96
C GLY A 209 -0.39 13.74 -5.26
N CYS A 210 0.78 13.59 -5.90
CA CYS A 210 1.63 14.67 -6.39
C CYS A 210 1.57 14.75 -7.93
N GLY A 211 2.12 15.83 -8.50
CA GLY A 211 2.23 15.99 -9.96
C GLY A 211 0.87 15.94 -10.66
N ARG A 212 0.76 15.12 -11.71
CA ARG A 212 -0.49 14.93 -12.47
C ARG A 212 -1.62 14.26 -11.66
N PHE A 213 -1.30 13.68 -10.50
CA PHE A 213 -2.26 13.04 -9.60
C PHE A 213 -2.68 13.96 -8.44
N ALA A 214 -2.23 15.22 -8.44
CA ALA A 214 -2.70 16.21 -7.48
C ALA A 214 -4.22 16.35 -7.53
N GLY A 215 -4.86 16.38 -6.35
CA GLY A 215 -6.31 16.44 -6.23
C GLY A 215 -7.03 15.09 -6.32
N ALA A 216 -6.29 13.98 -6.43
CA ALA A 216 -6.89 12.65 -6.28
C ALA A 216 -7.71 12.55 -4.97
N ARG A 217 -8.90 11.94 -5.07
CA ARG A 217 -9.87 11.86 -3.97
C ARG A 217 -9.33 11.05 -2.78
N VAL A 218 -8.59 9.99 -3.08
CA VAL A 218 -8.01 9.05 -2.11
C VAL A 218 -6.55 8.89 -2.46
N CYS A 219 -5.69 9.50 -1.65
CA CYS A 219 -4.23 9.45 -1.73
C CYS A 219 -3.65 9.92 -0.38
N GLU A 220 -2.34 9.75 -0.18
CA GLU A 220 -1.64 10.20 1.03
C GLU A 220 -1.88 11.69 1.30
N ASN A 221 -1.73 12.56 0.29
CA ASN A 221 -1.93 13.99 0.44
C ASN A 221 -3.38 14.38 0.77
N ALA A 222 -4.37 13.59 0.33
CA ALA A 222 -5.75 13.82 0.72
C ALA A 222 -5.96 13.53 2.22
N ILE A 223 -5.33 12.48 2.73
CA ILE A 223 -5.34 12.11 4.16
C ILE A 223 -4.55 13.12 4.99
N ARG A 224 -3.36 13.53 4.54
CA ARG A 224 -2.59 14.61 5.18
C ARG A 224 -3.42 15.89 5.32
N ARG A 225 -4.12 16.30 4.26
CA ARG A 225 -4.95 17.51 4.24
C ARG A 225 -6.07 17.48 5.27
N GLU A 226 -6.84 16.40 5.37
CA GLU A 226 -7.95 16.32 6.33
C GLU A 226 -7.51 16.21 7.80
N HIS A 227 -6.25 15.85 8.02
CA HIS A 227 -5.62 15.80 9.34
C HIS A 227 -4.76 17.04 9.67
N GLY A 228 -4.67 18.02 8.77
CA GLY A 228 -3.88 19.24 8.99
C GLY A 228 -2.36 19.01 8.99
N ILE A 229 -1.89 18.01 8.25
CA ILE A 229 -0.47 17.65 8.13
C ILE A 229 0.10 18.26 6.84
N PRO A 230 1.35 18.77 6.83
CA PRO A 230 2.00 19.26 5.62
C PRO A 230 1.98 18.22 4.49
N LEU A 231 1.70 18.69 3.27
CA LEU A 231 1.64 17.85 2.07
C LEU A 231 3.03 17.44 1.62
N ARG A 232 3.15 16.22 1.08
CA ARG A 232 4.37 15.69 0.48
C ARG A 232 4.39 16.05 -1.02
N GLY A 233 5.47 16.68 -1.47
CA GLY A 233 5.60 17.18 -2.85
C GLY A 233 6.30 16.22 -3.82
N PHE A 234 7.04 15.23 -3.30
CA PHE A 234 7.87 14.32 -4.07
C PHE A 234 8.00 12.96 -3.36
N TYR A 235 8.38 11.93 -4.09
CA TYR A 235 8.58 10.59 -3.56
C TYR A 235 9.94 10.44 -2.88
N ALA A 236 11.02 10.24 -3.62
CA ALA A 236 12.38 10.08 -3.10
C ALA A 236 13.19 11.37 -3.18
N THR A 237 13.06 12.13 -4.27
CA THR A 237 13.87 13.34 -4.51
C THR A 237 13.04 14.47 -5.11
N PRO A 238 13.33 15.74 -4.76
CA PRO A 238 12.61 16.88 -5.32
C PRO A 238 12.57 16.85 -6.86
N GLY A 239 11.36 16.82 -7.42
CA GLY A 239 11.12 16.82 -8.86
C GLY A 239 10.77 15.47 -9.48
N ASP A 240 10.87 14.35 -8.75
CA ASP A 240 10.49 13.02 -9.29
C ASP A 240 9.00 12.89 -9.63
N CYS A 241 8.14 13.67 -8.97
CA CYS A 241 6.71 13.80 -9.30
C CYS A 241 6.41 14.83 -10.41
N ALA A 242 7.41 15.47 -11.02
CA ALA A 242 7.17 16.52 -12.00
C ALA A 242 6.51 15.96 -13.28
N ALA A 243 5.70 16.79 -13.95
CA ALA A 243 5.00 16.37 -15.16
C ALA A 243 5.96 15.85 -16.25
N SER A 244 7.14 16.44 -16.40
CA SER A 244 8.16 16.00 -17.36
C SER A 244 8.73 14.61 -17.07
N VAL A 245 8.76 14.21 -15.80
CA VAL A 245 9.24 12.87 -15.37
C VAL A 245 8.13 11.83 -15.54
N LEU A 246 6.88 12.24 -15.34
CA LEU A 246 5.71 11.35 -15.37
C LEU A 246 4.96 11.30 -16.73
N ALA A 247 5.31 12.14 -17.72
CA ALA A 247 4.63 12.29 -19.02
C ALA A 247 4.90 11.16 -20.02
#